data_AF-A0A178MLN4-F1
#
_entry.id   AF-A0A178MLN4-F1
#
_cell.length_a   1.000
_cell.length_b   1.000
_cell.length_c   1.000
_cell.angle_alpha   90.00
_cell.angle_beta   90.00
_cell.angle_gamma   90.00
#
_symmetry.space_group_name_H-M   'P 1'
#
loop_
_entity.id
_entity.type
_entity.pdbx_description
1 polymer ?
#
loop_
_entity_poly.entity_id
_entity_poly.type
_entity_poly.pdbx_seq_one_letter_code
_entity_poly.pdbx_strand_id
1 'polypeptide(L)'
;MSITLKETIGSSYPIDPEDVWNVKSSLSDLGYYEAPEAYGMTPWPDSPMFESIKSFQKDHDLEVDGIMKPEGPTLATMNRKLSQADNSSSDDGQQLAYNPAATNLLDTILQRRSKGGGGGGGNSCPGDRGPGSNEDCDRLAELDEDMCRRLPPIPRLRQPCWESANQRNAACKAGRPMPPLNTGDW
;
A
#
# COMPACT_ATOMS: atom_id res chain seq x y z
N MET A 1 -5.20 4.87 -11.00
CA MET A 1 -4.67 6.05 -10.28
C MET A 1 -4.31 7.08 -11.34
N SER A 2 -4.60 8.35 -11.06
CA SER A 2 -4.30 9.47 -11.95
C SER A 2 -4.03 10.72 -11.13
N ILE A 3 -3.05 11.52 -11.55
CA ILE A 3 -2.72 12.81 -10.97
C ILE A 3 -3.14 13.96 -11.88
N THR A 4 -3.41 15.12 -11.29
CA THR A 4 -3.71 16.38 -11.98
C THR A 4 -2.75 17.45 -11.48
N LEU A 5 -2.28 18.31 -12.39
CA LEU A 5 -1.42 19.44 -12.03
C LEU A 5 -2.23 20.72 -11.98
N LYS A 6 -1.99 21.55 -10.96
CA LYS A 6 -2.52 22.91 -10.88
C LYS A 6 -1.73 23.86 -11.77
N GLU A 7 -0.39 23.69 -11.80
CA GLU A 7 0.52 24.57 -12.55
C GLU A 7 1.56 23.78 -13.37
N THR A 8 2.36 24.49 -14.16
CA THR A 8 3.46 23.86 -14.92
C THR A 8 4.63 23.55 -14.00
N ILE A 9 5.06 22.30 -13.97
CA ILE A 9 6.27 21.88 -13.29
C ILE A 9 7.46 22.07 -14.23
N GLY A 10 8.44 22.85 -13.79
CA GLY A 10 9.74 22.96 -14.43
C GLY A 10 10.69 23.79 -13.57
N SER A 11 12.00 23.62 -13.74
CA SER A 11 13.03 24.26 -12.90
C SER A 11 12.96 25.79 -12.80
N SER A 12 12.29 26.44 -13.75
CA SER A 12 12.14 27.90 -13.84
C SER A 12 10.71 28.40 -13.55
N TYR A 13 9.80 27.54 -13.08
CA TYR A 13 8.40 27.89 -12.82
C TYR A 13 8.11 27.92 -11.32
N PRO A 14 7.14 28.73 -10.87
CA PRO A 14 6.52 28.51 -9.57
C PRO A 14 5.83 27.13 -9.60
N ILE A 15 5.99 26.35 -8.54
CA ILE A 15 5.44 24.99 -8.45
C ILE A 15 4.69 24.86 -7.13
N ASP A 16 3.45 24.37 -7.20
CA ASP A 16 2.64 24.06 -6.02
C ASP A 16 3.23 22.86 -5.26
N PRO A 17 3.37 22.91 -3.93
CA PRO A 17 3.94 21.82 -3.14
C PRO A 17 3.18 20.48 -3.26
N GLU A 18 1.87 20.52 -3.51
CA GLU A 18 1.05 19.32 -3.72
C GLU A 18 1.38 18.67 -5.08
N ASP A 19 1.56 19.48 -6.12
CA ASP A 19 1.98 19.01 -7.45
C ASP A 19 3.37 18.35 -7.37
N VAL A 20 4.30 18.94 -6.61
CA VAL A 20 5.63 18.35 -6.36
C VAL A 20 5.50 16.97 -5.73
N TRP A 21 4.72 16.86 -4.64
CA TRP A 21 4.54 15.61 -3.93
C TRP A 21 3.92 14.53 -4.82
N ASN A 22 2.86 14.87 -5.55
CA ASN A 22 2.13 13.96 -6.42
C ASN A 22 3.01 13.45 -7.57
N VAL A 23 3.82 14.33 -8.17
CA VAL A 23 4.72 13.95 -9.27
C VAL A 23 5.89 13.11 -8.77
N LYS A 24 6.53 13.48 -7.67
CA LYS A 24 7.60 12.64 -7.09
C LYS A 24 7.07 11.25 -6.72
N SER A 25 5.88 11.18 -6.11
CA SER A 25 5.27 9.90 -5.72
C SER A 25 4.98 9.04 -6.94
N SER A 26 4.35 9.64 -7.95
CA SER A 26 4.07 8.96 -9.23
C SER A 26 5.33 8.46 -9.94
N LEU A 27 6.40 9.27 -9.95
CA LEU A 27 7.69 8.86 -10.52
C LEU A 27 8.32 7.73 -9.70
N SER A 28 8.18 7.75 -8.38
CA SER A 28 8.65 6.67 -7.50
C SER A 28 7.89 5.37 -7.77
N ASP A 29 6.57 5.42 -7.89
CA ASP A 29 5.72 4.25 -8.19
C ASP A 29 6.06 3.65 -9.56
N LEU A 30 6.46 4.49 -10.51
CA LEU A 30 6.92 4.09 -11.84
C LEU A 30 8.42 3.71 -11.88
N GLY A 31 9.14 3.80 -10.76
CA GLY A 31 10.55 3.41 -10.64
C GLY A 31 11.56 4.43 -11.17
N TYR A 32 11.15 5.67 -11.44
CA TYR A 32 12.02 6.73 -11.97
C TYR A 32 12.61 7.65 -10.90
N TYR A 33 12.02 7.70 -9.70
CA TYR A 33 12.45 8.60 -8.63
C TYR A 33 12.79 7.81 -7.37
N GLU A 34 13.98 8.07 -6.82
CA GLU A 34 14.42 7.55 -5.53
C GLU A 34 14.57 8.73 -4.56
N ALA A 35 13.86 8.66 -3.44
CA ALA A 35 13.92 9.72 -2.44
C ALA A 35 15.32 9.78 -1.80
N PRO A 36 15.98 10.96 -1.75
CA PRO A 36 17.32 11.06 -1.20
C PRO A 36 17.40 10.67 0.28
N GLU A 37 18.35 9.82 0.66
CA GLU A 37 18.47 9.31 2.04
C GLU A 37 18.62 10.44 3.09
N ALA A 38 19.22 11.57 2.70
CA ALA A 38 19.49 12.68 3.61
C ALA A 38 18.24 13.40 4.12
N TYR A 39 17.16 13.44 3.32
CA TYR A 39 15.96 14.22 3.64
C TYR A 39 14.63 13.56 3.24
N GLY A 40 14.67 12.41 2.58
CA GLY A 40 13.50 11.63 2.19
C GLY A 40 12.62 12.31 1.14
N MET A 41 11.35 11.93 1.12
CA MET A 41 10.35 12.54 0.26
C MET A 41 9.92 13.88 0.84
N THR A 42 10.05 14.96 0.06
CA THR A 42 9.67 16.31 0.50
C THR A 42 8.81 17.00 -0.55
N PRO A 43 7.94 17.95 -0.15
CA PRO A 43 7.11 18.71 -1.07
C PRO A 43 7.87 19.85 -1.77
N TRP A 44 9.21 19.83 -1.72
CA TRP A 44 10.08 20.84 -2.33
C TRP A 44 10.67 20.30 -3.63
N PRO A 45 10.66 21.08 -4.73
CA PRO A 45 11.27 20.64 -5.97
C PRO A 45 12.78 20.52 -5.79
N ASP A 46 13.36 19.44 -6.30
CA ASP A 46 14.79 19.16 -6.21
C ASP A 46 15.35 18.66 -7.54
N SER A 47 16.68 18.64 -7.66
CA SER A 47 17.34 18.18 -8.89
C SER A 47 16.99 16.74 -9.26
N PRO A 48 16.95 15.76 -8.32
CA PRO A 48 16.54 14.40 -8.63
C PRO A 48 15.17 14.32 -9.28
N MET A 49 14.17 15.08 -8.80
CA MET A 49 12.84 15.12 -9.42
C MET A 49 12.88 15.53 -10.89
N PHE A 50 13.62 16.59 -11.24
CA PHE A 50 13.70 17.05 -12.64
C PHE A 50 14.46 16.07 -13.53
N GLU A 51 15.49 15.40 -13.01
CA GLU A 51 16.19 14.35 -13.75
C GLU A 51 15.31 13.12 -13.95
N SER A 52 14.49 12.73 -12.95
CA SER A 52 13.49 11.68 -13.09
C SER A 52 12.43 12.00 -14.15
N ILE A 53 11.98 13.26 -14.25
CA ILE A 53 11.05 13.69 -15.32
C ILE A 53 11.71 13.52 -16.69
N LYS A 54 12.97 13.94 -16.85
CA LYS A 54 13.70 13.79 -18.13
C LYS A 54 13.89 12.32 -18.49
N SER A 55 14.25 11.47 -17.53
CA SER A 55 14.38 10.03 -17.75
C SER A 55 13.05 9.41 -18.19
N PHE A 56 11.94 9.76 -17.51
CA PHE A 56 10.61 9.32 -17.90
C PHE A 56 10.22 9.78 -19.31
N GLN A 57 10.51 11.04 -19.65
CA GLN A 57 10.26 11.57 -20.98
C GLN A 57 11.04 10.81 -22.05
N LYS A 58 12.33 10.58 -21.80
CA LYS A 58 13.21 9.84 -22.71
C LYS A 58 12.72 8.42 -22.96
N ASP A 59 12.35 7.70 -21.90
CA ASP A 59 11.93 6.30 -21.98
C ASP A 59 10.53 6.11 -22.62
N HIS A 60 9.81 7.21 -22.84
CA HIS A 60 8.50 7.23 -23.46
C HIS A 60 8.43 8.07 -24.74
N ASP A 61 9.58 8.33 -25.37
CA ASP A 61 9.69 9.05 -26.65
C ASP A 61 9.02 10.43 -26.63
N LEU A 62 9.07 11.11 -25.48
CA LEU A 62 8.58 12.48 -25.29
C LEU A 62 9.72 13.48 -25.47
N GLU A 63 9.36 14.76 -25.62
CA GLU A 63 10.34 15.84 -25.56
C GLU A 63 11.02 15.86 -24.19
N VAL A 64 12.35 15.75 -24.17
CA VAL A 64 13.17 15.66 -22.95
C VAL A 64 13.51 17.07 -22.45
N ASP A 65 12.49 17.84 -22.10
CA ASP A 65 12.61 19.24 -21.63
C ASP A 65 12.63 19.34 -20.09
N GLY A 66 12.30 18.25 -19.38
CA GLY A 66 12.15 18.26 -17.92
C GLY A 66 10.93 19.05 -17.44
N ILE A 67 9.96 19.32 -18.32
CA ILE A 67 8.78 20.12 -18.05
C ILE A 67 7.53 19.23 -18.08
N MET A 68 6.65 19.43 -17.09
CA MET A 68 5.34 18.79 -17.05
C MET A 68 4.26 19.88 -17.00
N LYS A 69 3.52 20.02 -18.09
CA LYS A 69 2.40 20.99 -18.18
C LYS A 69 1.09 20.33 -17.73
N PRO A 70 0.15 21.09 -17.16
CA PRO A 70 -1.24 20.65 -17.03
C PRO A 70 -1.76 20.20 -18.40
N GLU A 71 -2.38 19.02 -18.44
CA GLU A 71 -2.86 18.38 -19.67
C GLU A 71 -1.80 18.11 -20.75
N GLY A 72 -0.52 18.25 -20.41
CA GLY A 72 0.60 18.02 -21.32
C GLY A 72 0.83 16.53 -21.63
N PRO A 73 1.62 16.23 -22.68
CA PRO A 73 1.90 14.86 -23.10
C PRO A 73 2.61 14.04 -22.03
N THR A 74 3.50 14.67 -21.23
CA THR A 74 4.18 14.04 -20.10
C THR A 74 3.19 13.57 -19.02
N LEU A 75 2.29 14.46 -18.59
CA LEU A 75 1.27 14.14 -17.57
C LEU A 75 0.30 13.06 -18.07
N ALA A 76 -0.18 13.19 -19.31
CA ALA A 76 -1.09 12.22 -19.92
C ALA A 76 -0.46 10.83 -20.01
N THR A 77 0.81 10.75 -20.39
CA THR A 77 1.56 9.49 -20.48
C THR A 77 1.79 8.88 -19.11
N MET A 78 2.13 9.69 -18.10
CA MET A 78 2.29 9.26 -16.72
C MET A 78 0.99 8.66 -16.17
N ASN A 79 -0.14 9.35 -16.31
CA ASN A 79 -1.45 8.86 -15.87
C ASN A 79 -1.84 7.54 -16.52
N ARG A 80 -1.55 7.38 -17.81
CA ARG A 80 -1.77 6.11 -18.52
C ARG A 80 -0.92 4.99 -17.93
N LYS A 81 0.35 5.26 -17.59
CA LYS A 81 1.27 4.27 -17.00
C LYS A 81 0.87 3.88 -15.58
N LEU A 82 0.50 4.85 -14.74
CA LEU A 82 -0.04 4.58 -13.41
C LEU A 82 -1.30 3.72 -13.49
N SER A 83 -2.21 4.05 -14.41
CA SER A 83 -3.42 3.24 -14.63
C SER A 83 -3.08 1.82 -15.10
N GLN A 84 -2.06 1.64 -15.95
CA GLN A 84 -1.62 0.31 -16.38
C GLN A 84 -1.03 -0.49 -15.22
N ALA A 85 -0.18 0.12 -14.39
CA ALA A 85 0.42 -0.51 -13.22
C ALA A 85 -0.66 -1.02 -12.24
N ASP A 86 -1.70 -0.21 -11.99
CA ASP A 86 -2.83 -0.61 -11.14
C ASP A 86 -3.59 -1.82 -11.71
N ASN A 87 -3.86 -1.81 -13.02
CA ASN A 87 -4.58 -2.91 -13.66
C ASN A 87 -3.74 -4.19 -13.74
N SER A 88 -2.41 -4.08 -13.89
CA SER A 88 -1.50 -5.24 -13.88
C SER A 88 -1.42 -5.91 -12.51
N SER A 89 -1.62 -5.16 -11.42
CA SER A 89 -1.69 -5.74 -10.06
C SER A 89 -2.99 -6.54 -9.78
N SER A 90 -3.96 -6.48 -10.69
CA SER A 90 -5.22 -7.24 -10.62
C SER A 90 -5.23 -8.52 -11.47
N ASP A 91 -4.17 -8.77 -12.24
CA ASP A 91 -4.03 -9.93 -13.14
C ASP A 91 -2.88 -10.86 -12.71
N ASP A 92 -2.54 -10.87 -11.42
CA ASP A 92 -1.85 -12.01 -10.79
C ASP A 92 -2.89 -13.07 -10.42
N GLY A 93 -3.53 -13.61 -11.46
CA GLY A 93 -4.08 -14.95 -11.43
C GLY A 93 -2.95 -15.94 -11.20
N GLN A 94 -2.64 -16.21 -9.92
CA GLN A 94 -1.90 -17.41 -9.55
C GLN A 94 -2.74 -18.63 -9.93
N GLN A 95 -2.47 -19.07 -11.16
CA GLN A 95 -2.74 -20.37 -11.71
C GLN A 95 -2.15 -21.43 -10.78
N LEU A 96 -2.93 -21.87 -9.79
CA LEU A 96 -2.69 -23.14 -9.13
C LEU A 96 -2.83 -24.22 -10.20
N ALA A 97 -1.70 -24.84 -10.54
CA ALA A 97 -1.63 -25.94 -11.50
C ALA A 97 -2.70 -27.00 -11.15
N TYR A 98 -3.70 -27.14 -12.02
CA TYR A 98 -4.71 -28.17 -11.94
C TYR A 98 -4.04 -29.54 -12.14
N ASN A 99 -3.91 -30.30 -11.05
CA ASN A 99 -3.56 -31.71 -11.08
C ASN A 99 -4.86 -32.54 -10.94
N PRO A 100 -5.22 -33.39 -11.92
CA PRO A 100 -6.43 -34.21 -11.86
C PRO A 100 -6.42 -35.27 -10.74
N ALA A 101 -5.31 -35.44 -10.00
CA ALA A 101 -5.25 -36.26 -8.79
C ALA A 101 -5.78 -35.56 -7.52
N ALA A 102 -6.11 -34.26 -7.57
CA ALA A 102 -6.54 -33.46 -6.42
C ALA A 102 -8.07 -33.29 -6.30
N THR A 103 -8.87 -34.24 -6.81
CA THR A 103 -10.34 -34.20 -6.73
C THR A 103 -10.92 -34.61 -5.38
N ASN A 104 -10.33 -34.17 -4.25
CA ASN A 104 -10.95 -34.31 -2.91
C ASN A 104 -10.56 -33.21 -1.92
N LEU A 105 -10.17 -32.02 -2.41
CA LEU A 105 -9.88 -30.89 -1.53
C LEU A 105 -11.16 -30.20 -1.03
N LEU A 106 -12.21 -30.13 -1.85
CA LEU A 106 -13.51 -29.58 -1.44
C LEU A 106 -14.19 -30.47 -0.38
N ASP A 107 -14.08 -31.80 -0.51
CA ASP A 107 -14.69 -32.75 0.43
C ASP A 107 -13.95 -32.76 1.79
N THR A 108 -12.62 -32.56 1.76
CA THR A 108 -11.80 -32.40 2.98
C THR A 108 -12.13 -31.11 3.74
N ILE A 109 -12.43 -30.01 3.04
CA ILE A 109 -12.81 -28.73 3.64
C ILE A 109 -14.23 -28.80 4.24
N LEU A 110 -15.13 -29.54 3.62
CA LEU A 110 -16.50 -29.74 4.13
C LEU A 110 -16.58 -30.76 5.28
N GLN A 111 -15.71 -31.79 5.30
CA GLN A 111 -15.69 -32.81 6.36
C GLN A 111 -14.97 -32.35 7.64
N ARG A 112 -14.09 -31.33 7.58
CA ARG A 112 -13.56 -30.68 8.80
C ARG A 112 -14.60 -29.80 9.53
N ARG A 113 -15.75 -29.52 8.90
CA ARG A 113 -16.87 -28.78 9.51
C ARG A 113 -17.83 -29.68 10.30
N SER A 114 -17.55 -30.97 10.42
CA SER A 114 -18.41 -31.95 11.08
C SER A 114 -17.77 -32.54 12.36
N LYS A 115 -17.49 -31.70 13.36
CA LYS A 115 -17.51 -32.13 14.77
C LYS A 115 -17.53 -30.96 15.78
N GLY A 116 -18.74 -30.64 16.27
CA GLY A 116 -19.04 -29.91 17.50
C GLY A 116 -18.94 -28.39 17.41
N GLY A 117 -19.94 -27.56 17.68
CA GLY A 117 -21.28 -27.76 18.22
C GLY A 117 -21.75 -26.44 18.86
N GLY A 118 -22.84 -25.84 18.34
CA GLY A 118 -23.64 -24.75 18.95
C GLY A 118 -22.95 -23.38 19.06
N GLY A 119 -23.53 -22.24 18.70
CA GLY A 119 -24.89 -21.90 18.27
C GLY A 119 -25.02 -20.36 18.32
N GLY A 120 -26.03 -19.80 17.65
CA GLY A 120 -26.46 -18.43 17.87
C GLY A 120 -26.15 -17.46 16.74
N GLY A 121 -27.06 -17.43 15.75
CA GLY A 121 -27.14 -16.31 14.81
C GLY A 121 -27.47 -15.00 15.50
N GLY A 122 -27.00 -13.93 14.88
CA GLY A 122 -27.26 -12.56 15.29
C GLY A 122 -26.61 -11.60 14.30
N ASN A 123 -27.37 -11.22 13.28
CA ASN A 123 -27.28 -9.94 12.60
C ASN A 123 -27.10 -8.81 13.64
N SER A 124 -25.87 -8.36 13.83
CA SER A 124 -25.52 -7.24 14.70
C SER A 124 -24.56 -6.32 13.96
N CYS A 125 -24.85 -5.01 13.99
CA CYS A 125 -24.09 -3.96 13.35
C CYS A 125 -22.61 -3.96 13.83
N PRO A 126 -21.64 -3.68 12.94
CA PRO A 126 -20.24 -3.59 13.32
C PRO A 126 -20.00 -2.34 14.18
N GLY A 127 -19.72 -2.54 15.47
CA GLY A 127 -19.41 -1.45 16.41
C GLY A 127 -19.27 -1.86 17.88
N ASP A 128 -20.02 -2.87 18.36
CA ASP A 128 -20.14 -3.14 19.81
C ASP A 128 -19.76 -4.56 20.25
N ARG A 129 -18.91 -5.26 19.51
CA ARG A 129 -18.38 -6.56 19.95
C ARG A 129 -16.86 -6.50 20.03
N GLY A 130 -16.34 -6.60 21.25
CA GLY A 130 -14.97 -7.03 21.47
C GLY A 130 -14.70 -8.35 20.72
N PRO A 131 -13.42 -8.63 20.41
CA PRO A 131 -13.04 -9.72 19.51
C PRO A 131 -13.59 -11.07 19.99
N GLY A 132 -14.14 -11.82 19.04
CA GLY A 132 -14.70 -13.14 19.27
C GLY A 132 -13.60 -14.13 19.58
N SER A 133 -13.63 -14.73 20.77
CA SER A 133 -12.74 -15.83 21.15
C SER A 133 -11.22 -15.57 21.01
N ASN A 134 -10.41 -16.50 21.50
CA ASN A 134 -8.95 -16.34 21.44
C ASN A 134 -8.42 -16.47 20.00
N GLU A 135 -9.16 -17.19 19.15
CA GLU A 135 -8.82 -17.41 17.75
C GLU A 135 -8.89 -16.13 16.91
N ASP A 136 -9.86 -15.23 17.14
CA ASP A 136 -9.88 -13.95 16.41
C ASP A 136 -8.73 -13.05 16.85
N CYS A 137 -8.29 -13.15 18.11
CA CYS A 137 -7.13 -12.41 18.60
C CYS A 137 -5.82 -12.90 17.99
N ASP A 138 -5.65 -14.22 17.86
CA ASP A 138 -4.48 -14.78 17.20
C ASP A 138 -4.44 -14.38 15.71
N ARG A 139 -5.59 -14.41 15.03
CA ARG A 139 -5.70 -13.91 13.64
C ARG A 139 -5.38 -12.42 13.51
N LEU A 140 -5.86 -11.61 14.45
CA LEU A 140 -5.56 -10.17 14.47
C LEU A 140 -4.07 -9.91 14.67
N ALA A 141 -3.43 -10.68 15.55
CA ALA A 141 -2.01 -10.59 15.80
C ALA A 141 -1.20 -10.88 14.53
N GLU A 142 -1.54 -11.94 13.78
CA GLU A 142 -0.90 -12.28 12.50
C GLU A 142 -0.99 -11.13 11.48
N LEU A 143 -2.13 -10.46 11.39
CA LEU A 143 -2.31 -9.30 10.50
C LEU A 143 -1.42 -8.12 10.92
N ASP A 144 -1.32 -7.86 12.21
CA ASP A 144 -0.45 -6.80 12.74
C ASP A 144 1.02 -7.08 12.48
N GLU A 145 1.44 -8.34 12.68
CA GLU A 145 2.79 -8.76 12.34
C GLU A 145 3.11 -8.52 10.86
N ASP A 146 2.20 -8.89 9.95
CA ASP A 146 2.38 -8.69 8.52
C ASP A 146 2.49 -7.21 8.17
N MET A 147 1.64 -6.35 8.75
CA MET A 147 1.75 -4.90 8.55
C MET A 147 3.08 -4.35 9.07
N CYS A 148 3.56 -4.78 10.23
CA CYS A 148 4.86 -4.35 10.75
C CYS A 148 6.04 -4.86 9.89
N ARG A 149 5.91 -6.03 9.26
CA ARG A 149 6.91 -6.55 8.31
C ARG A 149 6.96 -5.75 7.01
N ARG A 150 5.86 -5.12 6.59
CA ARG A 150 5.83 -4.27 5.38
C ARG A 150 6.56 -2.94 5.57
N LEU A 151 6.73 -2.46 6.80
CA LEU A 151 7.49 -1.23 7.07
C LEU A 151 8.96 -1.38 6.68
N PRO A 152 9.64 -0.27 6.31
CA PRO A 152 11.08 -0.26 6.08
C PRO A 152 11.83 -0.93 7.25
N PRO A 153 12.93 -1.68 6.99
CA PRO A 153 13.68 -2.41 8.02
C PRO A 153 14.52 -1.49 8.93
N ILE A 154 13.95 -0.36 9.35
CA ILE A 154 14.56 0.66 10.19
C ILE A 154 13.99 0.49 11.62
N PRO A 155 14.84 0.28 12.64
CA PRO A 155 14.39 0.01 14.00
C PRO A 155 13.43 1.04 14.58
N ARG A 156 13.65 2.35 14.33
CA ARG A 156 12.77 3.42 14.84
C ARG A 156 11.33 3.35 14.33
N LEU A 157 11.08 2.67 13.20
CA LEU A 157 9.76 2.55 12.59
C LEU A 157 9.13 1.18 12.91
N ARG A 158 9.93 0.11 12.83
CA ARG A 158 9.44 -1.24 13.12
C ARG A 158 9.22 -1.49 14.61
N GLN A 159 10.12 -1.06 15.49
CA GLN A 159 10.00 -1.37 16.93
C GLN A 159 8.70 -0.85 17.54
N PRO A 160 8.27 0.41 17.32
CA PRO A 160 6.99 0.88 17.83
C PRO A 160 5.78 0.12 17.28
N CYS A 161 5.85 -0.32 16.00
CA CYS A 161 4.82 -1.15 15.40
C CYS A 161 4.70 -2.50 16.11
N TRP A 162 5.81 -3.22 16.29
CA TRP A 162 5.82 -4.50 16.98
C TRP A 162 5.37 -4.39 18.45
N GLU A 163 5.77 -3.34 19.16
CA GLU A 163 5.35 -3.09 20.53
C GLU A 163 3.84 -2.84 20.63
N SER A 164 3.31 -2.00 19.74
CA SER A 164 1.86 -1.72 19.70
C SER A 164 1.04 -2.93 19.25
N ALA A 165 1.53 -3.74 18.32
CA ALA A 165 0.91 -5.01 17.90
C ALA A 165 0.77 -5.98 19.09
N ASN A 166 1.86 -6.15 19.86
CA ASN A 166 1.86 -6.99 21.05
C ASN A 166 0.89 -6.48 22.12
N GLN A 167 0.84 -5.16 22.34
CA GLN A 167 -0.12 -4.55 23.27
C GLN A 167 -1.56 -4.75 22.80
N ARG A 168 -1.81 -4.64 21.49
CA ARG A 168 -3.12 -4.85 20.89
C ARG A 168 -3.60 -6.29 21.02
N ASN A 169 -2.73 -7.26 20.77
CA ASN A 169 -3.01 -8.68 20.98
C ASN A 169 -3.29 -8.99 22.46
N ALA A 170 -2.49 -8.45 23.38
CA ALA A 170 -2.73 -8.61 24.81
C ALA A 170 -4.07 -7.99 25.25
N ALA A 171 -4.42 -6.81 24.75
CA ALA A 171 -5.72 -6.18 25.01
C ALA A 171 -6.87 -7.00 24.45
N CYS A 172 -6.73 -7.51 23.23
CA CYS A 172 -7.68 -8.42 22.58
C CYS A 172 -7.97 -9.64 23.46
N LYS A 173 -6.91 -10.37 23.86
CA LYS A 173 -7.03 -11.57 24.71
C LYS A 173 -7.57 -11.27 26.11
N ALA A 174 -7.38 -10.06 26.60
CA ALA A 174 -7.92 -9.60 27.88
C ALA A 174 -9.34 -9.04 27.78
N GLY A 175 -9.96 -9.02 26.59
CA GLY A 175 -11.27 -8.41 26.35
C GLY A 175 -11.29 -6.90 26.61
N ARG A 176 -10.12 -6.25 26.53
CA ARG A 176 -9.95 -4.81 26.74
C ARG A 176 -10.04 -4.06 25.41
N PRO A 177 -10.40 -2.77 25.42
CA PRO A 177 -10.32 -1.93 24.25
C PRO A 177 -8.93 -2.01 23.62
N MET A 178 -8.88 -2.27 22.32
CA MET A 178 -7.63 -2.45 21.59
C MET A 178 -6.99 -1.08 21.33
N PRO A 179 -5.74 -0.84 21.76
CA PRO A 179 -5.01 0.37 21.39
C PRO A 179 -4.77 0.41 19.87
N PRO A 180 -4.53 1.60 19.29
CA PRO A 180 -4.17 1.70 17.88
C PRO A 180 -2.85 0.98 17.60
N LEU A 181 -2.71 0.46 16.38
CA LEU A 181 -1.41 -0.01 15.90
C LEU A 181 -0.59 1.20 15.43
N ASN A 182 0.66 1.28 15.86
CA ASN A 182 1.58 2.34 15.48
C ASN A 182 2.37 1.92 14.23
N THR A 183 1.89 2.28 13.05
CA THR A 183 2.61 2.02 11.79
C THR A 183 3.66 3.09 11.46
N GLY A 184 3.89 4.04 12.37
CA GLY A 184 4.52 5.32 12.07
C GLY A 184 3.56 6.16 11.22
N ASP A 185 3.10 7.29 11.73
CA ASP A 185 2.41 8.25 10.89
C ASP A 185 3.43 8.81 9.87
N TRP A 186 3.14 8.63 8.58
CA TRP A 186 3.92 9.10 7.44
C TRP A 186 3.23 10.29 6.80
#